data_AF-A0A9D1Z6K1-F1
#
_entry.id   AF-A0A9D1Z6K1-F1
#
_cell.length_a   1.000
_cell.length_b   1.000
_cell.length_c   1.000
_cell.angle_alpha   90.00
_cell.angle_beta   90.00
_cell.angle_gamma   90.00
#
_symmetry.space_group_name_H-M   'P 1'
#
loop_
_entity.id
_entity.type
_entity.pdbx_description
1 polymer ?
#
loop_
_entity_poly.entity_id
_entity_poly.type
_entity_poly.pdbx_seq_one_letter_code
_entity_poly.pdbx_strand_id
1 'polypeptide(L)'
;ILEYHILRKNGAVLGETIFDDGPVILYDMDERSYKIIAVRKGTILIDERLCETRSIGRLRFTCAHELAHWVLHKNLYSGTGNIAAYNGQCSTDESDGVIERQADALATALLMPLPQIKKCFYRLRSGRTMEQIVAEMAQIFEVSKQAMQIRLQSHNLM
;
A
#
# COMPACT_ATOMS: atom_id res chain seq x y z
N ILE A 1 7.55 9.43 8.44
CA ILE A 1 7.07 10.67 7.77
C ILE A 1 6.40 10.23 6.48
N LEU A 2 5.33 10.88 6.03
CA LEU A 2 4.67 10.55 4.77
C LEU A 2 4.87 11.72 3.81
N GLU A 3 5.42 11.45 2.63
CA GLU A 3 5.67 12.45 1.59
C GLU A 3 5.10 12.00 0.24
N TYR A 4 4.72 12.98 -0.58
CA TYR A 4 4.09 12.75 -1.88
C TYR A 4 4.97 13.37 -2.96
N HIS A 5 5.38 12.54 -3.91
CA HIS A 5 6.24 12.95 -5.02
C HIS A 5 5.91 12.10 -6.26
N ILE A 6 6.34 12.51 -7.43
CA ILE A 6 6.30 11.63 -8.61
C ILE A 6 7.50 10.70 -8.55
N LEU A 7 7.27 9.43 -8.19
CA LEU A 7 8.34 8.49 -7.89
C LEU A 7 9.09 8.08 -9.16
N ARG A 8 8.35 7.82 -10.24
CA ARG A 8 8.89 7.44 -11.55
C ARG A 8 8.08 8.09 -12.67
N LYS A 9 8.72 8.38 -13.81
CA LYS A 9 8.07 8.99 -14.98
C LYS A 9 6.80 8.25 -15.42
N ASN A 10 6.85 6.92 -15.47
CA ASN A 10 5.77 6.07 -15.96
C ASN A 10 4.72 5.68 -14.90
N GLY A 11 4.92 6.02 -13.62
CA GLY A 11 4.01 5.62 -12.54
C GLY A 11 4.02 4.12 -12.22
N ALA A 12 5.10 3.41 -12.56
CA ALA A 12 5.22 1.98 -12.28
C ALA A 12 5.43 1.67 -10.78
N VAL A 13 5.92 2.65 -10.00
CA VAL A 13 6.11 2.55 -8.56
C VAL A 13 5.11 3.45 -7.88
N LEU A 14 4.35 2.89 -6.94
CA LEU A 14 3.27 3.57 -6.25
C LEU A 14 3.65 4.06 -4.85
N GLY A 15 4.57 3.35 -4.20
CA GLY A 15 5.07 3.65 -2.87
C GLY A 15 6.52 3.18 -2.74
N GLU A 16 7.26 3.79 -1.82
CA GLU A 16 8.63 3.39 -1.49
C GLU A 16 8.92 3.70 -0.01
N THR A 17 9.32 2.68 0.76
CA THR A 17 9.71 2.82 2.17
C THR A 17 11.22 3.05 2.30
N ILE A 18 11.60 4.13 2.99
CA ILE A 18 13.01 4.51 3.19
C ILE A 18 13.55 3.88 4.48
N PHE A 19 14.48 2.92 4.34
CA PHE A 19 15.05 2.18 5.48
C PHE A 19 16.31 2.81 6.08
N ASP A 20 17.05 3.61 5.30
CA ASP A 20 18.26 4.31 5.72
C ASP A 20 18.24 5.75 5.19
N ASP A 21 18.90 6.66 5.92
CA ASP A 21 19.08 8.05 5.46
C ASP A 21 19.88 8.05 4.15
N GLY A 22 19.46 8.85 3.17
CA GLY A 22 20.19 8.88 1.91
C GLY A 22 19.52 9.66 0.79
N PRO A 23 20.20 9.75 -0.36
CA PRO A 23 19.63 10.34 -1.57
C PRO A 23 18.62 9.39 -2.22
N VAL A 24 17.49 9.93 -2.68
CA VAL A 24 16.51 9.24 -3.53
C VAL A 24 16.32 10.00 -4.83
N ILE A 25 16.19 9.26 -5.93
CA ILE A 25 15.93 9.80 -7.27
C ILE A 25 14.42 9.87 -7.49
N LEU A 26 13.92 11.07 -7.78
CA LEU A 26 12.52 11.35 -8.10
C LEU A 26 12.40 11.98 -9.49
N TYR A 27 11.23 11.86 -10.10
CA TYR A 27 10.97 12.49 -11.39
C TYR A 27 10.28 13.84 -11.18
N ASP A 28 10.79 14.89 -11.81
CA ASP A 28 10.16 16.20 -11.83
C ASP A 28 9.30 16.33 -13.10
N MET A 29 7.99 16.54 -12.92
CA MET A 29 7.06 16.65 -14.05
C MET A 29 7.18 17.98 -14.78
N ASP A 30 7.56 19.05 -14.08
CA ASP A 30 7.67 20.39 -14.64
C ASP A 30 8.93 20.52 -15.49
N GLU A 31 10.07 20.09 -14.92
CA GLU A 31 11.37 20.11 -15.63
C GLU A 31 11.55 18.92 -16.58
N ARG A 32 10.70 17.90 -16.48
CA ARG A 32 10.80 16.63 -17.24
C ARG A 32 12.16 15.93 -17.06
N SER A 33 12.76 16.07 -15.89
CA SER A 33 14.08 15.59 -15.53
C SER A 33 14.02 14.72 -14.25
N TYR A 34 15.10 14.01 -13.94
CA TYR A 34 15.23 13.33 -12.65
C TYR A 34 16.03 14.22 -11.70
N LYS A 35 15.54 14.35 -10.45
CA LYS A 35 16.19 15.08 -9.37
C LYS A 35 16.51 14.17 -8.19
N ILE A 36 17.53 14.55 -7.43
CA ILE A 36 17.93 13.84 -6.21
C ILE A 36 17.47 14.67 -5.01
N ILE A 37 16.78 14.03 -4.07
CA ILE A 37 16.45 14.62 -2.77
C ILE A 37 17.08 13.81 -1.65
N ALA A 38 17.43 14.48 -0.55
CA ALA A 38 17.85 13.79 0.67
C ALA A 38 16.61 13.42 1.48
N VAL A 39 16.46 12.15 1.82
CA VAL A 39 15.36 11.62 2.64
C VAL A 39 15.91 11.01 3.92
N ARG A 40 15.06 11.01 4.96
CA ARG A 40 15.38 10.36 6.23
C ARG A 40 14.78 8.97 6.30
N LYS A 41 15.47 8.10 7.02
CA LYS A 41 15.00 6.81 7.49
C LYS A 41 13.62 6.93 8.15
N GLY A 42 12.70 6.06 7.74
CA GLY A 42 11.31 6.06 8.19
C GLY A 42 10.41 7.04 7.45
N THR A 43 10.91 7.67 6.38
CA THR A 43 10.04 8.31 5.39
C THR A 43 9.40 7.24 4.50
N ILE A 44 8.11 7.40 4.24
CA ILE A 44 7.36 6.66 3.22
C ILE A 44 7.06 7.65 2.11
N LEU A 45 7.49 7.33 0.89
CA LEU A 45 7.21 8.10 -0.31
C LEU A 45 6.00 7.47 -1.01
N ILE A 46 5.06 8.28 -1.45
CA ILE A 46 3.87 7.85 -2.19
C ILE A 46 3.82 8.60 -3.53
N ASP A 47 3.46 7.90 -4.60
CA ASP A 47 3.26 8.52 -5.90
C ASP A 47 2.08 9.49 -5.84
N GLU A 48 2.35 10.78 -6.09
CA GLU A 48 1.37 11.86 -5.96
C GLU A 48 0.14 11.66 -6.86
N ARG A 49 0.26 10.90 -7.96
CA ARG A 49 -0.87 10.58 -8.85
C ARG A 49 -1.96 9.76 -8.16
N LEU A 50 -1.65 9.13 -7.03
CA LEU A 50 -2.64 8.42 -6.21
C LEU A 50 -3.54 9.35 -5.39
N CYS A 51 -3.20 10.62 -5.25
CA CYS A 51 -4.00 11.61 -4.54
C CYS A 51 -5.32 11.97 -5.24
N GLU A 52 -5.51 11.52 -6.48
CA GLU A 52 -6.80 11.64 -7.17
C GLU A 52 -7.93 10.92 -6.40
N THR A 53 -9.10 11.56 -6.26
CA THR A 53 -10.24 11.05 -5.48
C THR A 53 -10.70 9.65 -5.90
N ARG A 54 -10.58 9.31 -7.19
CA ARG A 54 -10.91 7.98 -7.73
C ARG A 54 -9.99 6.88 -7.23
N SER A 55 -8.82 7.24 -6.72
CA SER A 55 -7.75 6.33 -6.31
C SER A 55 -7.61 6.22 -4.79
N ILE A 56 -8.52 6.79 -4.00
CA ILE A 56 -8.40 6.83 -2.53
C ILE A 56 -8.18 5.45 -1.89
N GLY A 57 -8.87 4.41 -2.37
CA GLY A 57 -8.68 3.06 -1.86
C GLY A 57 -7.31 2.47 -2.20
N ARG A 58 -6.77 2.82 -3.38
CA ARG A 58 -5.41 2.42 -3.80
C ARG A 58 -4.36 3.18 -3.00
N LEU A 59 -4.52 4.50 -2.85
CA LEU A 59 -3.69 5.34 -2.01
C LEU A 59 -3.59 4.77 -0.59
N ARG A 60 -4.73 4.50 0.05
CA ARG A 60 -4.79 3.93 1.40
C ARG A 60 -4.09 2.59 1.49
N PHE A 61 -4.28 1.72 0.49
CA PHE A 61 -3.61 0.42 0.43
C PHE A 61 -2.10 0.58 0.32
N THR A 62 -1.62 1.40 -0.61
CA THR A 62 -0.19 1.69 -0.78
C THR A 62 0.42 2.25 0.51
N CYS A 63 -0.21 3.24 1.15
CA CYS A 63 0.26 3.75 2.44
C CYS A 63 0.34 2.66 3.52
N ALA A 64 -0.68 1.81 3.62
CA ALA A 64 -0.72 0.74 4.61
C ALA A 64 0.32 -0.37 4.32
N HIS A 65 0.58 -0.65 3.03
CA HIS A 65 1.57 -1.61 2.56
C HIS A 65 2.99 -1.12 2.87
N GLU A 66 3.34 0.12 2.52
CA GLU A 66 4.64 0.70 2.86
C GLU A 66 4.84 0.79 4.39
N LEU A 67 3.78 1.15 5.13
CA LEU A 67 3.84 1.12 6.60
C LEU A 67 4.08 -0.30 7.12
N ALA A 68 3.50 -1.32 6.49
CA ALA A 68 3.73 -2.70 6.87
C ALA A 68 5.18 -3.12 6.63
N HIS A 69 5.80 -2.70 5.53
CA HIS A 69 7.23 -2.87 5.29
C HIS A 69 8.07 -2.25 6.41
N TRP A 70 7.76 -1.04 6.82
CA TRP A 70 8.46 -0.39 7.94
C TRP A 70 8.28 -1.17 9.26
N VAL A 71 7.07 -1.62 9.57
CA VAL A 71 6.77 -2.31 10.83
C VAL A 71 7.42 -3.68 10.91
N LEU A 72 7.30 -4.47 9.84
CA LEU A 72 7.71 -5.88 9.82
C LEU A 72 9.17 -6.07 9.39
N HIS A 73 9.63 -5.27 8.42
CA HIS A 73 10.85 -5.59 7.67
C HIS A 73 12.00 -4.60 7.89
N LYS A 74 11.81 -3.53 8.69
CA LYS A 74 12.88 -2.52 8.91
C LYS A 74 14.21 -3.12 9.37
N ASN A 75 14.21 -4.16 10.20
CA ASN A 75 15.44 -4.75 10.73
C ASN A 75 16.19 -5.60 9.69
N LEU A 76 15.51 -6.01 8.61
CA LEU A 76 16.12 -6.75 7.50
C LEU A 76 16.89 -5.82 6.57
N TYR A 77 16.38 -4.60 6.37
CA TYR A 77 16.93 -3.64 5.40
C TYR A 77 17.74 -2.49 6.04
N SER A 78 17.58 -2.22 7.33
CA SER A 78 18.34 -1.16 8.03
C SER A 78 19.84 -1.44 8.05
N GLY A 79 20.64 -0.42 7.75
CA GLY A 79 22.10 -0.50 7.80
C GLY A 79 22.71 -1.32 6.66
N THR A 80 21.90 -1.72 5.67
CA THR A 80 22.39 -2.39 4.46
C THR A 80 23.02 -1.41 3.47
N GLY A 81 22.67 -0.11 3.59
CA GLY A 81 23.09 0.90 2.61
C GLY A 81 22.47 0.69 1.22
N ASN A 82 21.57 -0.30 1.09
CA ASN A 82 20.77 -0.49 -0.10
C ASN A 82 19.77 0.67 -0.15
N ILE A 83 20.11 1.67 -0.94
CA ILE A 83 19.17 2.72 -1.32
C ILE A 83 18.03 1.99 -2.04
N ALA A 84 16.80 2.08 -1.51
CA ALA A 84 15.59 1.51 -2.11
C ALA A 84 15.38 1.93 -3.59
N ALA A 85 16.16 2.92 -4.06
CA ALA A 85 16.23 3.39 -5.43
C ALA A 85 16.78 2.39 -6.48
N TYR A 86 17.25 1.19 -6.11
CA TYR A 86 17.65 0.18 -7.11
C TYR A 86 17.22 -1.23 -6.69
N ASN A 87 15.95 -1.55 -6.93
CA ASN A 87 15.51 -2.82 -7.49
C ASN A 87 14.09 -2.66 -8.04
N GLY A 88 13.98 -1.95 -9.17
CA GLY A 88 12.83 -2.05 -10.08
C GLY A 88 12.74 -3.41 -10.79
N GLN A 89 13.38 -4.43 -10.22
CA GLN A 89 13.25 -5.82 -10.58
C GLN A 89 12.67 -6.49 -9.35
N CYS A 90 11.49 -7.06 -9.54
CA CYS A 90 11.07 -8.28 -8.87
C CYS A 90 12.28 -9.22 -8.84
N SER A 91 13.07 -9.18 -7.77
CA SER A 91 14.12 -10.17 -7.55
C SER A 91 13.40 -11.48 -7.42
N THR A 92 13.78 -12.43 -8.25
CA THR A 92 13.16 -13.74 -8.43
C THR A 92 13.30 -14.67 -7.22
N ASP A 93 13.57 -14.11 -6.04
CA ASP A 93 13.78 -14.82 -4.79
C ASP A 93 12.45 -14.99 -4.06
N GLU A 94 12.18 -16.22 -3.62
CA GLU A 94 10.96 -16.54 -2.87
C GLU A 94 10.81 -15.71 -1.59
N SER A 95 11.93 -15.22 -1.02
CA SER A 95 11.94 -14.34 0.15
C SER A 95 11.24 -13.01 -0.12
N ASP A 96 11.47 -12.39 -1.27
CA ASP A 96 10.82 -11.13 -1.63
C ASP A 96 9.31 -11.36 -1.79
N GLY A 97 8.92 -12.46 -2.44
CA GLY A 97 7.51 -12.85 -2.51
C GLY A 97 6.85 -13.09 -1.14
N VAL A 98 7.58 -13.60 -0.14
CA VAL A 98 7.05 -13.75 1.23
C VAL A 98 6.92 -12.40 1.93
N ILE A 99 7.92 -11.53 1.80
CA ILE A 99 7.94 -10.18 2.39
C ILE A 99 6.77 -9.34 1.87
N GLU A 100 6.58 -9.30 0.54
CA GLU A 100 5.44 -8.59 -0.08
C GLU A 100 4.09 -9.13 0.41
N ARG A 101 3.94 -10.47 0.49
CA ARG A 101 2.72 -11.09 1.01
C ARG A 101 2.47 -10.75 2.49
N GLN A 102 3.52 -10.63 3.30
CA GLN A 102 3.42 -10.22 4.70
C GLN A 102 2.96 -8.75 4.80
N ALA A 103 3.52 -7.88 3.96
CA ALA A 103 3.11 -6.47 3.89
C ALA A 103 1.65 -6.32 3.46
N ASP A 104 1.23 -7.04 2.40
CA ASP A 104 -0.16 -7.07 1.93
C ASP A 104 -1.13 -7.59 3.00
N ALA A 105 -0.74 -8.63 3.74
CA ALA A 105 -1.57 -9.21 4.80
C ALA A 105 -1.78 -8.20 5.95
N LEU A 106 -0.72 -7.51 6.38
CA LEU A 106 -0.82 -6.49 7.41
C LEU A 106 -1.58 -5.25 6.91
N ALA A 107 -1.33 -4.77 5.70
CA ALA A 107 -2.08 -3.67 5.08
C ALA A 107 -3.59 -3.96 5.02
N THR A 108 -3.94 -5.18 4.59
CA THR A 108 -5.33 -5.66 4.57
C THR A 108 -5.93 -5.71 5.97
N ALA A 109 -5.17 -6.17 6.97
CA ALA A 109 -5.64 -6.22 8.35
C ALA A 109 -5.83 -4.84 8.98
N LEU A 110 -4.99 -3.86 8.62
CA LEU A 110 -5.10 -2.47 9.05
C LEU A 110 -6.32 -1.78 8.44
N LEU A 111 -6.53 -1.93 7.12
CA LEU A 111 -7.65 -1.27 6.42
C LEU A 111 -8.99 -1.98 6.61
N MET A 112 -8.98 -3.30 6.76
CA MET A 112 -10.18 -4.12 6.92
C MET A 112 -10.05 -5.07 8.14
N PRO A 113 -10.05 -4.55 9.38
CA PRO A 113 -9.91 -5.38 10.58
C PRO A 113 -11.02 -6.42 10.69
N LEU A 114 -10.66 -7.69 10.90
CA LEU A 114 -11.62 -8.80 10.86
C LEU A 114 -12.82 -8.64 11.81
N PRO A 115 -12.65 -8.20 13.08
CA PRO A 115 -13.78 -7.97 13.97
C PRO A 115 -14.76 -6.93 13.43
N GLN A 116 -14.25 -5.86 12.80
CA GLN A 116 -15.08 -4.80 12.21
C GLN A 116 -15.77 -5.29 10.94
N ILE A 117 -15.06 -6.05 10.10
CA ILE A 117 -15.63 -6.68 8.89
C ILE A 117 -16.80 -7.60 9.26
N LYS A 118 -16.61 -8.53 10.21
CA LYS A 118 -17.68 -9.43 10.67
C LYS A 118 -18.86 -8.67 11.27
N LYS A 119 -18.59 -7.69 12.13
CA LYS A 119 -19.63 -6.85 12.75
C LYS A 119 -20.44 -6.10 11.71
N CYS A 120 -19.79 -5.51 10.71
CA CYS A 120 -20.45 -4.77 9.64
C CYS A 120 -21.26 -5.72 8.74
N PHE A 121 -20.66 -6.83 8.31
CA PHE A 121 -21.31 -7.85 7.49
C PHE A 121 -22.60 -8.38 8.12
N TYR A 122 -22.56 -8.81 9.39
CA TYR A 122 -23.74 -9.35 10.06
C TYR A 122 -24.84 -8.32 10.33
N ARG A 123 -24.50 -7.02 10.40
CA ARG A 123 -25.49 -5.94 10.45
C ARG A 123 -26.17 -5.69 9.11
N LEU A 124 -25.42 -5.78 8.01
CA LEU A 124 -25.90 -5.45 6.67
C LEU A 124 -26.57 -6.62 5.96
N ARG A 125 -26.23 -7.88 6.30
CA ARG A 125 -26.64 -9.06 5.52
C ARG A 125 -28.15 -9.29 5.39
N SER A 126 -28.95 -8.79 6.32
CA SER A 126 -30.39 -9.09 6.35
C SER A 126 -31.11 -8.37 5.22
N GLY A 127 -31.70 -9.14 4.30
CA GLY A 127 -32.51 -8.59 3.20
C GLY A 127 -31.72 -7.89 2.09
N ARG A 128 -30.40 -8.08 2.01
CA ARG A 128 -29.53 -7.48 0.99
C ARG A 128 -28.82 -8.55 0.15
N THR A 129 -28.56 -8.26 -1.12
CA THR A 129 -27.74 -9.12 -1.98
C THR A 129 -26.27 -8.98 -1.63
N MET A 130 -25.44 -9.93 -2.07
CA MET A 130 -24.01 -9.88 -1.78
C MET A 130 -23.34 -8.68 -2.46
N GLU A 131 -23.76 -8.32 -3.68
CA GLU A 131 -23.27 -7.16 -4.40
C GLU A 131 -23.55 -5.85 -3.64
N GLN A 132 -24.73 -5.74 -3.02
CA GLN A 132 -25.10 -4.60 -2.19
C GLN A 132 -24.23 -4.52 -0.93
N ILE A 133 -24.02 -5.66 -0.26
CA ILE A 133 -23.17 -5.76 0.94
C ILE A 133 -21.73 -5.36 0.59
N VAL A 134 -21.16 -5.93 -0.48
CA VAL A 134 -19.79 -5.60 -0.93
C VAL A 134 -19.68 -4.13 -1.30
N ALA A 135 -20.65 -3.57 -2.02
CA ALA A 135 -20.62 -2.17 -2.42
C ALA A 135 -20.65 -1.20 -1.22
N GLU A 136 -21.54 -1.45 -0.25
CA GLU A 136 -21.67 -0.61 0.94
C GLU A 136 -20.51 -0.78 1.90
N MET A 137 -20.04 -2.02 2.13
CA MET A 137 -18.86 -2.26 2.95
C MET A 137 -17.61 -1.64 2.32
N ALA A 138 -17.43 -1.75 1.00
CA ALA A 138 -16.31 -1.09 0.31
C ALA A 138 -16.31 0.43 0.51
N GLN A 139 -17.50 1.05 0.51
CA GLN A 139 -17.65 2.47 0.86
C GLN A 139 -17.31 2.75 2.33
N ILE A 140 -17.84 1.98 3.27
CA ILE A 140 -17.61 2.17 4.73
C ILE A 140 -16.12 2.05 5.09
N PHE A 141 -15.41 1.09 4.49
CA PHE A 141 -13.99 0.85 4.77
C PHE A 141 -13.06 1.64 3.84
N GLU A 142 -13.61 2.41 2.90
CA GLU A 142 -12.87 3.20 1.90
C GLU A 142 -11.84 2.36 1.11
N VAL A 143 -12.27 1.20 0.63
CA VAL A 143 -11.48 0.28 -0.19
C VAL A 143 -12.17 -0.01 -1.52
N SER A 144 -11.47 -0.68 -2.45
CA SER A 144 -12.12 -1.13 -3.68
C SER A 144 -13.12 -2.26 -3.41
N LYS A 145 -14.16 -2.37 -4.24
CA LYS A 145 -15.12 -3.49 -4.19
C LYS A 145 -14.41 -4.84 -4.29
N GLN A 146 -13.38 -4.93 -5.14
CA GLN A 146 -12.57 -6.12 -5.29
C GLN A 146 -11.82 -6.49 -4.00
N ALA A 147 -11.17 -5.52 -3.34
CA ALA A 147 -10.47 -5.78 -2.08
C ALA A 147 -11.43 -6.24 -0.98
N MET A 148 -12.61 -5.60 -0.88
CA MET A 148 -13.66 -6.02 0.04
C MET A 148 -14.16 -7.45 -0.25
N GLN A 149 -14.39 -7.79 -1.52
CA GLN A 149 -14.81 -9.13 -1.92
C GLN A 149 -13.78 -10.20 -1.53
N ILE A 150 -12.50 -9.95 -1.82
CA ILE A 150 -11.39 -10.86 -1.41
C ILE A 150 -11.38 -11.02 0.11
N ARG A 151 -11.59 -9.93 0.86
CA ARG A 151 -11.60 -9.96 2.33
C ARG A 151 -12.77 -10.76 2.89
N LEU A 152 -13.96 -10.69 2.29
CA LEU A 152 -15.10 -11.48 2.72
C LEU A 152 -14.93 -12.97 2.36
N GLN A 153 -14.47 -13.27 1.15
CA GLN A 153 -14.21 -14.64 0.68
C GLN A 153 -13.16 -15.35 1.53
N SER A 154 -12.03 -14.68 1.81
CA SER A 154 -10.95 -15.25 2.64
C SER A 154 -11.36 -15.54 4.10
N HIS A 155 -12.52 -15.05 4.54
CA HIS A 155 -13.06 -15.27 5.89
C HIS A 155 -14.42 -15.98 5.90
N ASN A 156 -14.80 -16.63 4.80
CA ASN A 156 -16.04 -17.40 4.64
C ASN A 156 -17.31 -16.60 4.95
N LEU A 157 -17.33 -15.33 4.53
CA LEU A 157 -18.50 -14.44 4.62
C LEU A 157 -19.24 -14.31 3.28
N MET A 158 -18.79 -15.04 2.25
CA MET A 158 -19.35 -15.09 0.90
C MET A 158 -19.42 -16.53 0.43
#